data_AF-A0A924X6I6-F1
#
_entry.id   AF-A0A924X6I6-F1
#
_cell.length_a   1.000
_cell.length_b   1.000
_cell.length_c   1.000
_cell.angle_alpha   90.00
_cell.angle_beta   90.00
_cell.angle_gamma   90.00
#
_symmetry.space_group_name_H-M   'P 1'
#
loop_
_entity.id
_entity.type
_entity.pdbx_description
1 polymer ?
#
loop_
_entity_poly.entity_id
_entity_poly.type
_entity_poly.pdbx_seq_one_letter_code
_entity_poly.pdbx_strand_id
1 'polypeptide(L)'
;MFVRGALAALICSALSSACSAVSAHHALADAQHALSQAEQHGAARLPMYEHAAAAAYLQKAREEGAHAEFEAARIYSKRAVAYAQKAEARAIALRDGVGYREPGPPTASPAMLPNDAEYAPLKRRIVGGK
;
A
#
# COMPACT_ATOMS: atom_id res chain seq x y z
N MET A 1 40.35 16.52 17.63
CA MET A 1 38.94 16.98 17.72
C MET A 1 38.12 16.73 16.45
N PHE A 2 38.71 16.61 15.25
CA PHE A 2 37.99 16.38 13.99
C PHE A 2 37.26 15.02 13.88
N VAL A 3 37.72 13.96 14.55
CA VAL A 3 37.14 12.60 14.47
C VAL A 3 35.77 12.49 15.15
N ARG A 4 35.49 13.30 16.18
CA ARG A 4 34.20 13.30 16.91
C ARG A 4 33.10 14.02 16.13
N GLY A 5 33.44 15.06 15.37
CA GLY A 5 32.50 15.76 14.49
C GLY A 5 32.10 14.93 13.27
N ALA A 6 33.07 14.20 12.69
CA ALA A 6 32.80 13.29 11.58
C ALA A 6 31.89 12.12 11.98
N LEU A 7 32.06 11.57 13.19
CA LEU A 7 31.22 10.47 13.69
C LEU A 7 29.76 10.92 13.92
N ALA A 8 29.55 12.13 14.45
CA ALA A 8 28.21 12.68 14.68
C ALA A 8 27.48 13.00 13.36
N ALA A 9 28.19 13.48 12.35
CA ALA A 9 27.62 13.73 11.02
C ALA A 9 27.18 12.43 10.32
N LEU A 10 27.97 11.35 10.46
CA LEU A 10 27.68 10.04 9.84
C LEU A 10 26.45 9.36 10.46
N ILE A 11 26.23 9.55 11.76
CA ILE A 11 25.03 9.06 12.46
C ILE A 11 23.79 9.82 11.97
N CYS A 12 23.86 11.15 11.85
CA CYS A 12 22.73 11.96 11.37
C CYS A 12 22.28 11.60 9.94
N SER A 13 23.22 11.29 9.03
CA SER A 13 22.88 10.92 7.66
C SER A 13 22.21 9.55 7.54
N ALA A 14 22.48 8.62 8.46
CA ALA A 14 21.87 7.29 8.44
C ALA A 14 20.38 7.31 8.85
N LEU A 15 19.96 8.25 9.70
CA LEU A 15 18.57 8.31 10.20
C LEU A 15 17.58 8.75 9.11
N SER A 16 18.00 9.51 8.11
CA SER A 16 17.10 9.99 7.05
C SER A 16 16.57 8.86 6.15
N SER A 17 17.31 7.76 6.00
CA SER A 17 16.88 6.59 5.20
C SER A 17 16.07 5.58 6.02
N ALA A 18 16.09 5.66 7.35
CA ALA A 18 15.32 4.76 8.21
C ALA A 18 13.81 5.10 8.24
N CYS A 19 13.44 6.34 7.91
CA CYS A 19 12.05 6.80 7.99
C CYS A 19 11.15 6.18 6.89
N SER A 20 11.72 5.84 5.72
CA SER A 20 10.98 5.21 4.62
C SER A 20 10.68 3.73 4.86
N ALA A 21 11.60 2.99 5.50
CA ALA A 21 11.39 1.58 5.81
C ALA A 21 10.25 1.36 6.81
N VAL A 22 10.24 2.13 7.90
CA VAL A 22 9.20 2.03 8.94
C VAL A 22 7.81 2.34 8.38
N SER A 23 7.69 3.40 7.58
CA SER A 23 6.41 3.77 6.96
C SER A 23 5.92 2.72 5.95
N ALA A 24 6.82 2.08 5.20
CA ALA A 24 6.47 0.97 4.32
C ALA A 24 5.95 -0.25 5.08
N HIS A 25 6.57 -0.60 6.22
CA HIS A 25 6.11 -1.69 7.07
C HIS A 25 4.72 -1.43 7.67
N HIS A 26 4.46 -0.20 8.14
CA HIS A 26 3.13 0.19 8.59
C HIS A 26 2.09 0.05 7.47
N ALA A 27 2.39 0.57 6.28
CA ALA A 27 1.48 0.46 5.14
C ALA A 27 1.20 -1.01 4.76
N LEU A 28 2.21 -1.88 4.80
CA LEU A 28 2.05 -3.33 4.57
C LEU A 28 1.12 -3.98 5.60
N ALA A 29 1.24 -3.62 6.87
CA ALA A 29 0.38 -4.12 7.93
C ALA A 29 -1.07 -3.66 7.72
N ASP A 30 -1.30 -2.39 7.36
CA ASP A 30 -2.62 -1.85 7.05
C ASP A 30 -3.26 -2.60 5.87
N ALA A 31 -2.48 -2.87 4.82
CA ALA A 31 -2.92 -3.63 3.65
C ALA A 31 -3.31 -5.09 3.99
N GLN A 32 -2.51 -5.76 4.81
CA GLN A 32 -2.83 -7.11 5.31
C GLN A 32 -4.12 -7.10 6.12
N HIS A 33 -4.25 -6.16 7.04
CA HIS A 33 -5.43 -6.04 7.89
C HIS A 33 -6.69 -5.77 7.05
N ALA A 34 -6.66 -4.80 6.14
CA ALA A 34 -7.79 -4.49 5.26
C ALA A 34 -8.22 -5.69 4.40
N LEU A 35 -7.27 -6.42 3.82
CA LEU A 35 -7.58 -7.63 3.05
C LEU A 35 -8.24 -8.69 3.94
N SER A 36 -7.69 -8.93 5.14
CA SER A 36 -8.27 -9.89 6.09
C SER A 36 -9.68 -9.52 6.53
N GLN A 37 -9.99 -8.23 6.69
CA GLN A 37 -11.35 -7.77 6.98
C GLN A 37 -12.30 -8.06 5.82
N ALA A 38 -11.90 -7.75 4.58
CA ALA A 38 -12.68 -8.09 3.40
C ALA A 38 -12.96 -9.60 3.32
N GLU A 39 -11.97 -10.44 3.62
CA GLU A 39 -12.11 -11.91 3.66
C GLU A 39 -13.09 -12.38 4.74
N GLN A 40 -13.04 -11.78 5.94
CA GLN A 40 -13.99 -12.05 7.03
C GLN A 40 -15.44 -11.72 6.63
N HIS A 41 -15.63 -10.70 5.80
CA HIS A 41 -16.93 -10.36 5.21
C HIS A 41 -17.33 -11.22 4.01
N GLY A 42 -16.51 -12.21 3.64
CA GLY A 42 -16.80 -13.20 2.60
C GLY A 42 -16.30 -12.82 1.21
N ALA A 43 -15.50 -11.75 1.07
CA ALA A 43 -15.00 -11.30 -0.24
C ALA A 43 -14.19 -12.38 -0.97
N ALA A 44 -13.45 -13.24 -0.26
CA ALA A 44 -12.69 -14.35 -0.85
C ALA A 44 -13.54 -15.43 -1.52
N ARG A 45 -14.83 -15.53 -1.15
CA ARG A 45 -15.76 -16.54 -1.70
C ARG A 45 -16.52 -16.04 -2.92
N LEU A 46 -16.32 -14.78 -3.30
CA LEU A 46 -16.99 -14.12 -4.40
C LEU A 46 -15.97 -13.89 -5.53
N PRO A 47 -16.35 -14.03 -6.81
CA PRO A 47 -15.47 -13.73 -7.95
C PRO A 47 -15.32 -12.21 -8.13
N MET A 48 -14.73 -11.55 -7.13
CA MET A 48 -14.58 -10.10 -7.04
C MET A 48 -13.23 -9.67 -7.56
N TYR A 49 -13.24 -8.84 -8.62
CA TYR A 49 -12.02 -8.24 -9.17
C TYR A 49 -11.25 -7.47 -8.10
N GLU A 50 -11.96 -6.74 -7.23
CA GLU A 50 -11.38 -5.90 -6.20
C GLU A 50 -10.60 -6.74 -5.17
N HIS A 51 -11.11 -7.91 -4.80
CA HIS A 51 -10.40 -8.83 -3.89
C HIS A 51 -9.11 -9.35 -4.53
N ALA A 52 -9.20 -9.82 -5.79
CA ALA A 52 -8.02 -10.30 -6.52
C ALA A 52 -6.98 -9.20 -6.72
N ALA A 53 -7.41 -7.98 -7.05
CA ALA A 53 -6.53 -6.83 -7.19
C ALA A 53 -5.85 -6.47 -5.85
N ALA A 54 -6.60 -6.48 -4.74
CA ALA A 54 -6.04 -6.21 -3.41
C ALA A 54 -4.94 -7.22 -3.03
N ALA A 55 -5.20 -8.52 -3.23
CA ALA A 55 -4.22 -9.57 -2.99
C ALA A 55 -2.97 -9.41 -3.88
N ALA A 56 -3.16 -9.11 -5.17
CA ALA A 56 -2.05 -8.90 -6.09
C ALA A 56 -1.19 -7.69 -5.72
N TYR A 57 -1.80 -6.56 -5.32
CA TYR A 57 -1.05 -5.39 -4.89
C TYR A 57 -0.34 -5.60 -3.55
N LEU A 58 -0.95 -6.32 -2.61
CA LEU A 58 -0.30 -6.67 -1.35
C LEU A 58 0.92 -7.57 -1.60
N GLN A 59 0.78 -8.55 -2.49
CA GLN A 59 1.91 -9.39 -2.88
C GLN A 59 3.02 -8.56 -3.52
N LYS A 60 2.67 -7.67 -4.45
CA LYS A 60 3.63 -6.77 -5.09
C LYS A 60 4.33 -5.86 -4.08
N ALA A 61 3.60 -5.33 -3.11
CA ALA A 61 4.18 -4.50 -2.05
C ALA A 61 5.23 -5.25 -1.22
N ARG A 62 5.00 -6.55 -0.95
CA ARG A 62 5.97 -7.41 -0.24
C ARG A 62 7.23 -7.65 -1.07
N GLU A 63 7.08 -7.86 -2.38
CA GLU A 63 8.21 -8.00 -3.30
C GLU A 63 9.10 -6.75 -3.28
N GLU A 64 8.51 -5.57 -3.47
CA GLU A 64 9.26 -4.31 -3.43
C GLU A 64 9.91 -4.06 -2.07
N GLY A 65 9.20 -4.38 -0.98
CA GLY A 65 9.75 -4.28 0.38
C GLY A 65 10.96 -5.19 0.58
N ALA A 66 10.94 -6.40 0.04
CA ALA A 66 12.07 -7.32 0.07
C ALA A 66 13.26 -6.83 -0.77
N HIS A 67 13.00 -6.06 -1.83
CA HIS A 67 14.03 -5.38 -2.62
C HIS A 67 14.54 -4.06 -2.00
N ALA A 68 14.11 -3.72 -0.77
CA ALA A 68 14.37 -2.45 -0.12
C ALA A 68 13.84 -1.22 -0.90
N GLU A 69 12.91 -1.42 -1.82
CA GLU A 69 12.21 -0.38 -2.57
C GLU A 69 11.00 0.11 -1.75
N PHE A 70 11.28 0.68 -0.58
CA PHE A 70 10.27 1.00 0.43
C PHE A 70 9.19 1.97 -0.02
N GLU A 71 9.52 2.91 -0.92
CA GLU A 71 8.53 3.84 -1.46
C GLU A 71 7.55 3.13 -2.42
N ALA A 72 8.06 2.22 -3.26
CA ALA A 72 7.23 1.38 -4.13
C ALA A 72 6.34 0.47 -3.29
N ALA A 73 6.90 -0.17 -2.26
CA ALA A 73 6.17 -1.00 -1.30
C ALA A 73 5.03 -0.22 -0.64
N ARG A 74 5.31 1.00 -0.12
CA ARG A 74 4.30 1.88 0.48
C ARG A 74 3.18 2.22 -0.49
N ILE A 75 3.51 2.53 -1.74
CA ILE A 75 2.54 2.88 -2.78
C ILE A 75 1.64 1.68 -3.11
N TYR A 76 2.21 0.49 -3.35
CA TYR A 76 1.43 -0.71 -3.63
C TYR A 76 0.58 -1.15 -2.44
N SER A 77 1.08 -1.01 -1.21
CA SER A 77 0.29 -1.26 0.01
C SER A 77 -0.96 -0.39 0.08
N LYS A 78 -0.84 0.91 -0.20
CA LYS A 78 -2.00 1.82 -0.24
C LYS A 78 -3.06 1.38 -1.26
N ARG A 79 -2.64 0.87 -2.43
CA ARG A 79 -3.58 0.31 -3.42
C ARG A 79 -4.29 -0.93 -2.90
N ALA A 80 -3.54 -1.82 -2.26
CA ALA A 80 -4.10 -3.03 -1.69
C ALA A 80 -5.21 -2.68 -0.68
N VAL A 81 -4.98 -1.70 0.19
CA VAL A 81 -6.01 -1.19 1.11
C VAL A 81 -7.24 -0.68 0.36
N ALA A 82 -7.06 0.18 -0.65
CA ALA A 82 -8.18 0.76 -1.39
C ALA A 82 -9.04 -0.31 -2.09
N TYR A 83 -8.41 -1.32 -2.70
CA TYR A 83 -9.14 -2.43 -3.33
C TYR A 83 -9.78 -3.36 -2.29
N ALA A 84 -9.11 -3.63 -1.16
CA ALA A 84 -9.67 -4.43 -0.08
C ALA A 84 -10.95 -3.82 0.49
N GLN A 85 -10.96 -2.51 0.74
CA GLN A 85 -12.14 -1.78 1.23
C GLN A 85 -13.30 -1.82 0.22
N LYS A 86 -13.00 -1.73 -1.09
CA LYS A 86 -14.02 -1.91 -2.13
C LYS A 86 -14.60 -3.33 -2.12
N ALA A 87 -13.74 -4.34 -1.98
CA ALA A 87 -14.14 -5.73 -1.90
C ALA A 87 -15.00 -6.02 -0.66
N GLU A 88 -14.62 -5.49 0.49
CA GLU A 88 -15.36 -5.56 1.75
C GLU A 88 -16.76 -4.94 1.62
N ALA A 89 -16.83 -3.68 1.16
CA ALA A 89 -18.11 -2.99 0.99
C ALA A 89 -19.05 -3.74 0.03
N ARG A 90 -18.49 -4.34 -1.03
CA ARG A 90 -19.26 -5.14 -1.99
C ARG A 90 -19.72 -6.48 -1.42
N ALA A 91 -18.89 -7.14 -0.63
CA ALA A 91 -19.26 -8.37 0.06
C ALA A 91 -20.37 -8.12 1.08
N ILE A 92 -20.29 -7.03 1.85
CA ILE A 92 -21.35 -6.58 2.78
C ILE A 92 -22.64 -6.27 2.01
N ALA A 93 -22.57 -5.50 0.92
CA ALA A 93 -23.74 -5.13 0.13
C ALA A 93 -24.48 -6.37 -0.43
N LEU A 94 -23.73 -7.34 -0.95
CA LEU A 94 -24.30 -8.60 -1.44
C LEU A 94 -24.90 -9.44 -0.32
N ARG A 95 -24.25 -9.51 0.84
CA ARG A 95 -24.77 -10.23 2.02
C ARG A 95 -26.10 -9.63 2.49
N ASP A 96 -26.18 -8.30 2.50
CA ASP A 96 -27.33 -7.56 3.04
C ASP A 96 -28.42 -7.31 1.98
N GLY A 97 -28.21 -7.78 0.73
CA GLY A 97 -29.18 -7.65 -0.37
C GLY A 97 -29.39 -6.21 -0.85
N VAL A 98 -28.48 -5.29 -0.51
CA VAL A 98 -28.54 -3.88 -0.90
C VAL A 98 -27.67 -3.63 -2.13
N GLY A 99 -28.09 -2.71 -3.00
CA GLY A 99 -27.29 -2.31 -4.16
C GLY A 99 -25.91 -1.79 -3.73
N TYR A 100 -24.86 -2.22 -4.41
CA TYR A 100 -23.51 -1.71 -4.14
C TYR A 100 -23.42 -0.23 -4.49
N ARG A 101 -23.17 0.60 -3.49
CA ARG A 101 -22.65 1.94 -3.66
C ARG A 101 -21.14 1.83 -3.52
N GLU A 102 -20.38 2.30 -4.51
CA GLU A 102 -18.93 2.41 -4.34
C GLU A 102 -18.68 3.11 -2.99
N PRO A 103 -17.88 2.50 -2.09
CA PRO A 103 -17.46 3.23 -0.91
C PRO A 103 -16.82 4.52 -1.43
N GLY A 104 -17.22 5.65 -0.84
CA GLY A 104 -16.59 6.93 -1.16
C GLY A 104 -15.07 6.78 -1.07
N PRO A 105 -14.30 7.64 -1.78
CA PRO A 105 -12.86 7.62 -1.67
C PRO A 105 -12.51 7.51 -0.18
N PRO A 106 -11.72 6.50 0.20
CA PRO A 106 -11.57 6.16 1.61
C PRO A 106 -11.22 7.43 2.37
N THR A 107 -11.98 7.69 3.44
CA THR A 107 -11.99 8.98 4.17
C THR A 107 -10.68 9.30 4.90
N ALA A 108 -9.56 8.69 4.51
CA ALA A 108 -8.24 8.97 5.00
C ALA A 108 -7.37 9.65 3.93
N SER A 109 -7.34 10.97 3.98
CA SER A 109 -6.37 11.85 3.33
C SER A 109 -6.40 11.89 1.77
N PRO A 110 -6.10 13.03 1.13
CA PRO A 110 -6.04 13.19 -0.34
C PRO A 110 -5.03 12.30 -1.10
N ALA A 111 -4.45 11.27 -0.46
CA ALA A 111 -3.31 10.49 -0.93
C ALA A 111 -3.60 8.97 -1.02
N MET A 112 -4.87 8.54 -1.01
CA MET A 112 -5.22 7.12 -0.86
C MET A 112 -5.53 6.37 -2.17
N LEU A 113 -5.86 7.08 -3.25
CA LEU A 113 -5.40 6.67 -4.57
C LEU A 113 -4.19 7.56 -4.82
N PRO A 114 -2.97 7.01 -4.90
CA PRO A 114 -1.85 7.81 -5.38
C PRO A 114 -2.33 8.36 -6.72
N ASN A 115 -2.38 9.69 -6.84
CA ASN A 115 -2.71 10.28 -8.11
C ASN A 115 -1.67 9.78 -9.13
N ASP A 116 -1.98 9.85 -10.42
CA ASP A 116 -1.04 9.42 -11.46
C ASP A 116 0.36 10.09 -11.30
N ALA A 117 0.43 11.23 -10.60
CA ALA A 117 1.65 11.95 -10.28
C ALA A 117 2.52 11.27 -9.19
N GLU A 118 1.96 10.67 -8.12
CA GLU A 118 2.72 9.87 -7.14
C GLU A 118 3.24 8.56 -7.78
N TYR A 119 2.58 8.07 -8.85
CA TYR A 119 3.04 6.93 -9.65
C TYR A 119 4.01 7.26 -10.78
N ALA A 120 4.09 8.51 -11.22
CA ALA A 120 5.00 8.93 -12.28
C ALA A 120 6.46 8.47 -12.07
N PRO A 121 7.04 8.47 -10.85
CA PRO A 121 8.37 7.90 -10.64
C PRO A 121 8.42 6.37 -10.84
N LEU A 122 7.41 5.61 -10.40
CA LEU A 122 7.37 4.15 -10.60
C LEU A 122 7.17 3.76 -12.07
N LYS A 123 6.25 4.45 -12.76
CA LYS A 123 5.96 4.19 -14.18
C LYS A 123 7.20 4.41 -15.05
N ARG A 124 8.02 5.41 -14.71
CA ARG A 124 9.30 5.67 -15.39
C ARG A 124 10.35 4.58 -15.13
N ARG A 125 10.41 3.99 -13.93
CA ARG A 125 11.31 2.85 -13.68
C ARG A 125 10.90 1.59 -14.42
N ILE A 126 9.60 1.29 -14.49
CA ILE A 126 9.09 0.08 -15.15
C ILE A 126 9.20 0.17 -16.68
N VAL A 127 9.01 1.37 -17.25
CA VAL A 127 9.00 1.58 -18.71
C VAL A 127 10.36 2.05 -19.25
N GLY A 128 11.22 2.63 -18.41
CA GLY A 128 12.51 3.23 -18.78
C GLY A 128 13.74 2.32 -18.65
N GLY A 129 13.57 1.03 -18.36
CA GLY A 129 14.66 0.05 -18.36
C GLY A 129 14.99 -0.43 -19.78
N LYS A 130 15.64 0.43 -20.58
CA LYS A 130 16.40 0.06 -21.79
C LYS A 130 17.73 0.80 -21.79
#